data_AF-A0A8J8GZ87-F1
#
_entry.id   AF-A0A8J8GZ87-F1
#
_cell.length_a   1.000
_cell.length_b   1.000
_cell.length_c   1.000
_cell.angle_alpha   90.00
_cell.angle_beta   90.00
_cell.angle_gamma   90.00
#
_symmetry.space_group_name_H-M   'P 1'
#
loop_
_entity.id
_entity.type
_entity.pdbx_description
1 polymer ?
#
loop_
_entity_poly.entity_id
_entity_poly.type
_entity_poly.pdbx_seq_one_letter_code
_entity_poly.pdbx_strand_id
1 'polypeptide(L)'
;MANELARRLAVDVSVDGITWARLLGTTDVNDQDNITEQDSTDYDNAGYTSSEITLHGWVLAVKFNRKSNAGVFDPVQEIIRAARFKFGDAARVFVRWYDRNGRNDGKQGKAFVEWNRSKTGVGDIEEISVNFKGDGILTDIANPGSSTIPVVISALPGGAAAGAQVTIGGQYFTGATSVKFAAVSATVYTVVSDTTIVATVPAGSAGSAPVTVTTAAGTSNALPYTRA
;
A
#
# COMPACT_ATOMS: atom_id res chain seq x y z
N MET A 1 -0.37 18.56 0.54
CA MET A 1 -0.25 17.29 1.29
C MET A 1 -1.34 16.28 0.92
N ALA A 2 -2.62 16.66 0.76
CA ALA A 2 -3.73 15.74 0.41
C ALA A 2 -3.48 14.88 -0.86
N ASN A 3 -2.90 15.47 -1.92
CA ASN A 3 -2.67 14.79 -3.20
C ASN A 3 -1.53 13.74 -3.20
N GLU A 4 -0.67 13.74 -2.17
CA GLU A 4 0.46 12.79 -2.06
C GLU A 4 0.00 11.46 -1.45
N LEU A 5 -0.86 11.53 -0.44
CA LEU A 5 -1.49 10.36 0.20
C LEU A 5 -2.40 9.60 -0.77
N ALA A 6 -3.15 10.33 -1.59
CA ALA A 6 -4.00 9.77 -2.62
C ALA A 6 -3.25 8.87 -3.60
N ARG A 7 -2.02 9.23 -3.97
CA ARG A 7 -1.16 8.44 -4.87
C ARG A 7 -0.48 7.28 -4.15
N ARG A 8 -0.22 7.44 -2.86
CA ARG A 8 0.47 6.48 -2.01
C ARG A 8 -0.43 5.33 -1.58
N LEU A 9 -1.66 5.61 -1.17
CA LEU A 9 -2.52 4.62 -0.52
C LEU A 9 -3.48 3.94 -1.51
N ALA A 10 -3.66 2.65 -1.29
CA ALA A 10 -4.69 1.78 -1.82
C ALA A 10 -5.83 1.67 -0.82
N VAL A 11 -7.07 1.51 -1.30
CA VAL A 11 -8.24 1.23 -0.45
C VAL A 11 -8.97 0.04 -1.02
N ASP A 12 -9.15 -1.00 -0.22
CA ASP A 12 -10.00 -2.15 -0.56
C ASP A 12 -11.19 -2.21 0.39
N VAL A 13 -12.31 -2.71 -0.12
CA VAL A 13 -13.55 -2.90 0.65
C VAL A 13 -14.04 -4.33 0.51
N SER A 14 -14.68 -4.82 1.56
CA SER A 14 -15.21 -6.17 1.66
C SER A 14 -16.52 -6.18 2.45
N VAL A 15 -17.40 -7.15 2.15
CA VAL A 15 -18.64 -7.40 2.88
C VAL A 15 -18.47 -8.44 3.99
N ASP A 16 -17.48 -9.33 3.86
CA ASP A 16 -17.24 -10.48 4.73
C ASP A 16 -15.91 -10.38 5.51
N GLY A 17 -15.05 -9.43 5.16
CA GLY A 17 -13.70 -9.28 5.73
C GLY A 17 -12.67 -10.27 5.16
N ILE A 18 -13.06 -11.09 4.17
CA ILE A 18 -12.25 -12.17 3.60
C ILE A 18 -12.01 -11.90 2.12
N THR A 19 -13.08 -11.61 1.37
CA THR A 19 -13.05 -11.32 -0.05
C THR A 19 -12.91 -9.82 -0.26
N TRP A 20 -11.71 -9.38 -0.67
CA TRP A 20 -11.38 -7.96 -0.81
C TRP A 20 -11.41 -7.52 -2.26
N ALA A 21 -12.05 -6.40 -2.53
CA ALA A 21 -12.07 -5.80 -3.86
C ALA A 21 -11.55 -4.35 -3.80
N ARG A 22 -10.73 -3.99 -4.79
CA ARG A 22 -10.03 -2.70 -4.84
C ARG A 22 -10.95 -1.57 -5.27
N LEU A 23 -11.02 -0.50 -4.48
CA LEU A 23 -11.66 0.74 -4.89
C LEU A 23 -10.79 1.45 -5.94
N LEU A 24 -11.36 1.62 -7.14
CA LEU A 24 -10.70 2.28 -8.27
C LEU A 24 -11.10 3.76 -8.35
N GLY A 25 -10.23 4.55 -9.00
CA GLY A 25 -10.48 5.98 -9.24
C GLY A 25 -10.25 6.87 -8.02
N THR A 26 -9.60 6.36 -6.96
CA THR A 26 -9.29 7.11 -5.74
C THR A 26 -8.42 8.33 -6.04
N THR A 27 -8.92 9.50 -5.63
CA THR A 27 -8.29 10.82 -5.80
C THR A 27 -7.83 11.45 -4.50
N ASP A 28 -8.37 10.99 -3.37
CA ASP A 28 -7.96 11.44 -2.04
C ASP A 28 -8.18 10.33 -1.01
N VAL A 29 -7.25 10.20 -0.06
CA VAL A 29 -7.37 9.30 1.09
C VAL A 29 -6.85 10.06 2.30
N ASN A 30 -7.67 10.14 3.35
CA ASN A 30 -7.35 10.81 4.58
C ASN A 30 -7.79 9.95 5.77
N ASP A 31 -6.83 9.46 6.54
CA ASP A 31 -7.07 8.77 7.80
C ASP A 31 -7.14 9.78 8.95
N GLN A 32 -8.21 9.70 9.74
CA GLN A 32 -8.45 10.59 10.86
C GLN A 32 -8.61 9.76 12.13
N ASP A 33 -7.85 10.15 13.15
CA ASP A 33 -8.01 9.64 14.49
C ASP A 33 -8.82 10.64 15.32
N ASN A 34 -9.95 10.18 15.86
CA ASN A 34 -10.92 10.99 16.59
C ASN A 34 -10.91 10.58 18.06
N ILE A 35 -10.05 11.24 18.83
CA ILE A 35 -9.97 11.08 20.27
C ILE A 35 -10.95 12.02 20.98
N THR A 36 -11.61 11.51 22.03
CA THR A 36 -12.34 12.34 22.99
C THR A 36 -11.62 12.28 24.32
N GLU A 37 -11.27 13.44 24.85
CA GLU A 37 -10.52 13.58 26.09
C GLU A 37 -11.40 14.18 27.18
N GLN A 38 -11.14 13.79 28.42
CA GLN A 38 -11.67 14.47 29.60
C GLN A 38 -10.51 14.98 30.44
N ASP A 39 -10.74 16.14 31.08
CA ASP A 39 -9.82 16.68 32.04
C ASP A 39 -9.66 15.70 33.22
N SER A 40 -8.43 15.36 33.52
CA SER A 40 -8.03 14.50 34.62
C SER A 40 -6.96 15.19 35.48
N THR A 41 -6.98 16.52 35.50
CA THR A 41 -6.03 17.32 36.29
C THR A 41 -6.22 17.04 37.78
N ASP A 42 -5.11 16.71 38.45
CA ASP A 42 -5.04 16.54 39.90
C ASP A 42 -4.21 17.66 40.56
N TYR A 43 -4.23 17.69 41.89
CA TYR A 43 -3.50 18.69 42.67
C TYR A 43 -1.97 18.48 42.67
N ASP A 44 -1.51 17.27 42.32
CA ASP A 44 -0.12 16.85 42.46
C ASP A 44 0.69 17.03 41.16
N ASN A 45 0.04 17.42 40.05
CA ASN A 45 0.69 17.63 38.75
C ASN A 45 1.48 18.95 38.61
N ALA A 46 1.97 19.52 39.72
CA ALA A 46 2.82 20.72 39.75
C ALA A 46 2.29 21.93 38.94
N GLY A 47 0.96 22.06 38.84
CA GLY A 47 0.31 23.15 38.11
C GLY A 47 0.15 22.94 36.60
N TYR A 48 0.47 21.76 36.08
CA TYR A 48 0.21 21.38 34.68
C TYR A 48 -1.16 20.70 34.54
N THR A 49 -1.81 20.89 33.40
CA THR A 49 -3.06 20.20 33.05
C THR A 49 -2.79 18.79 32.57
N SER A 50 -3.68 17.84 32.89
CA SER A 50 -3.64 16.47 32.35
C SER A 50 -5.00 16.07 31.79
N SER A 51 -4.99 15.27 30.73
CA SER A 51 -6.19 14.74 30.09
C SER A 51 -6.10 13.23 29.96
N GLU A 52 -7.23 12.54 30.08
CA GLU A 52 -7.36 11.11 29.80
C GLU A 52 -8.24 10.89 28.57
N ILE A 53 -7.86 9.94 27.70
CA ILE A 53 -8.66 9.56 26.53
C ILE A 53 -9.83 8.70 27.02
N THR A 54 -11.04 9.20 26.81
CA THR A 54 -12.28 8.52 27.22
C THR A 54 -12.92 7.73 26.09
N LEU A 55 -12.72 8.18 24.84
CA LEU A 55 -13.17 7.48 23.64
C LEU A 55 -12.14 7.60 22.53
N HIS A 56 -12.04 6.54 21.74
CA HIS A 56 -11.17 6.47 20.59
C HIS A 56 -11.98 5.99 19.38
N GLY A 57 -12.13 6.87 18.38
CA GLY A 57 -12.82 6.58 17.13
C GLY A 57 -11.91 6.87 15.95
N TRP A 58 -12.22 6.32 14.79
CA TRP A 58 -11.45 6.56 13.57
C TRP A 58 -12.39 6.81 12.39
N VAL A 59 -11.92 7.61 11.44
CA VAL A 59 -12.62 7.86 10.18
C VAL A 59 -11.62 7.74 9.04
N LEU A 60 -11.97 6.96 8.02
CA LEU A 60 -11.29 7.01 6.73
C LEU A 60 -12.14 7.80 5.76
N ALA A 61 -11.70 9.00 5.40
CA ALA A 61 -12.31 9.82 4.37
C ALA A 61 -11.64 9.54 3.01
N VAL A 62 -12.42 9.11 2.04
CA VAL A 62 -11.95 8.74 0.70
C VAL A 62 -12.72 9.52 -0.34
N LYS A 63 -12.00 10.10 -1.30
CA LYS A 63 -12.60 10.67 -2.51
C LYS A 63 -12.20 9.83 -3.72
N PHE A 64 -13.14 9.63 -4.62
CA PHE A 64 -12.87 8.99 -5.90
C PHE A 64 -13.72 9.58 -7.01
N ASN A 65 -13.17 9.52 -8.21
CA ASN A 65 -13.86 9.94 -9.42
C ASN A 65 -14.53 8.74 -10.09
N ARG A 66 -15.74 8.96 -10.58
CA ARG A 66 -16.48 7.99 -11.39
C ARG A 66 -17.04 8.67 -12.64
N LYS A 67 -17.33 7.88 -13.68
CA LYS A 67 -18.08 8.40 -14.82
C LYS A 67 -19.58 8.47 -14.50
N SER A 68 -20.22 9.62 -14.69
CA SER A 68 -21.66 9.80 -14.44
C SER A 68 -22.54 9.01 -15.41
N ASN A 69 -22.04 8.75 -16.62
CA ASN A 69 -22.75 8.05 -17.70
C ASN A 69 -22.41 6.55 -17.84
N ALA A 70 -21.66 5.96 -16.91
CA ALA A 70 -21.19 4.57 -17.07
C ALA A 70 -22.30 3.51 -17.03
N GLY A 71 -23.52 3.82 -16.58
CA GLY A 71 -24.65 2.89 -16.50
C GLY A 71 -24.50 1.73 -15.48
N VAL A 72 -23.26 1.34 -15.18
CA VAL A 72 -22.88 0.25 -14.27
C VAL A 72 -21.87 0.79 -13.27
N PHE A 73 -22.13 0.54 -11.99
CA PHE A 73 -21.18 0.83 -10.92
C PHE A 73 -20.06 -0.21 -10.91
N ASP A 74 -18.85 0.22 -10.58
CA ASP A 74 -17.82 -0.72 -10.18
C ASP A 74 -18.32 -1.56 -8.99
N PRO A 75 -18.04 -2.88 -8.93
CA PRO A 75 -18.53 -3.74 -7.85
C PRO A 75 -18.25 -3.21 -6.45
N VAL A 76 -17.10 -2.57 -6.23
CA VAL A 76 -16.73 -1.98 -4.94
C VAL A 76 -17.55 -0.74 -4.64
N GLN A 77 -17.76 0.11 -5.65
CA GLN A 77 -18.62 1.29 -5.51
C GLN A 77 -20.06 0.88 -5.18
N GLU A 78 -20.55 -0.22 -5.76
CA GLU A 78 -21.86 -0.76 -5.45
C GLU A 78 -21.94 -1.33 -4.03
N ILE A 79 -20.93 -2.07 -3.55
CA ILE A 79 -20.84 -2.54 -2.16
C ILE A 79 -20.99 -1.36 -1.18
N ILE A 80 -20.19 -0.31 -1.39
CA ILE A 80 -20.19 0.88 -0.55
C ILE A 80 -21.56 1.60 -0.63
N ARG A 81 -22.10 1.79 -1.83
CA ARG A 81 -23.39 2.46 -2.04
C ARG A 81 -24.56 1.68 -1.44
N ALA A 82 -24.56 0.36 -1.55
CA ALA A 82 -25.64 -0.49 -1.05
C ALA A 82 -25.68 -0.54 0.48
N ALA A 83 -24.52 -0.52 1.15
CA ALA A 83 -24.41 -0.58 2.61
C ALA A 83 -25.19 0.56 3.30
N ARG A 84 -25.23 1.76 2.72
CA ARG A 84 -25.94 2.92 3.31
C ARG A 84 -27.46 2.73 3.45
N PHE A 85 -28.05 1.82 2.67
CA PHE A 85 -29.49 1.54 2.71
C PHE A 85 -29.83 0.34 3.62
N LYS A 86 -28.83 -0.26 4.24
CA LYS A 86 -28.99 -1.40 5.15
C LYS A 86 -29.05 -0.90 6.60
N PHE A 87 -29.42 -1.81 7.51
CA PHE A 87 -29.50 -1.56 8.94
C PHE A 87 -28.72 -2.64 9.70
N GLY A 88 -28.31 -2.33 10.93
CA GLY A 88 -27.57 -3.27 11.78
C GLY A 88 -26.24 -3.68 11.15
N ASP A 89 -25.87 -4.95 11.29
CA ASP A 89 -24.56 -5.45 10.82
C ASP A 89 -24.35 -5.31 9.31
N ALA A 90 -25.43 -5.44 8.54
CA ALA A 90 -25.39 -5.30 7.07
C ALA A 90 -25.15 -3.85 6.61
N ALA A 91 -25.23 -2.85 7.50
CA ALA A 91 -24.88 -1.46 7.20
C ALA A 91 -23.39 -1.17 7.35
N ARG A 92 -22.63 -2.13 7.88
CA ARG A 92 -21.18 -2.03 8.00
C ARG A 92 -20.49 -2.73 6.84
N VAL A 93 -19.34 -2.20 6.47
CA VAL A 93 -18.41 -2.83 5.54
C VAL A 93 -17.05 -2.95 6.21
N PHE A 94 -16.25 -3.91 5.75
CA PHE A 94 -14.85 -3.98 6.09
C PHE A 94 -14.08 -3.11 5.11
N VAL A 95 -13.20 -2.27 5.63
CA VAL A 95 -12.32 -1.43 4.83
C VAL A 95 -10.88 -1.65 5.28
N ARG A 96 -9.98 -1.73 4.31
CA ARG A 96 -8.54 -1.72 4.56
C ARG A 96 -7.86 -0.73 3.64
N TRP A 97 -6.81 -0.10 4.13
CA TRP A 97 -5.97 0.79 3.34
C TRP A 97 -4.50 0.55 3.66
N TYR A 98 -3.66 0.68 2.63
CA TYR A 98 -2.25 0.30 2.70
C TYR A 98 -1.45 1.01 1.62
N ASP A 99 -0.14 1.13 1.81
CA ASP A 99 0.75 1.70 0.80
C ASP A 99 0.80 0.85 -0.48
N ARG A 100 0.63 1.48 -1.64
CA ARG A 100 0.67 0.78 -2.94
C ARG A 100 2.03 0.21 -3.28
N ASN A 101 3.09 0.75 -2.69
CA ASN A 101 4.47 0.36 -2.91
C ASN A 101 4.95 -0.67 -1.87
N GLY A 102 4.04 -1.22 -1.06
CA GLY A 102 4.33 -2.38 -0.21
C GLY A 102 4.92 -2.06 1.17
N ARG A 103 4.96 -0.78 1.58
CA ARG A 103 5.33 -0.41 2.95
C ARG A 103 4.38 -1.05 3.96
N ASN A 104 4.88 -1.50 5.10
CA ASN A 104 4.09 -2.19 6.12
C ASN A 104 3.34 -1.22 7.05
N ASP A 105 2.47 -0.38 6.49
CA ASP A 105 1.63 0.61 7.18
C ASP A 105 0.13 0.37 6.96
N GLY A 106 -0.23 -0.89 6.63
CA GLY A 106 -1.61 -1.28 6.35
C GLY A 106 -2.47 -1.22 7.60
N LYS A 107 -3.73 -0.80 7.44
CA LYS A 107 -4.74 -0.78 8.48
C LYS A 107 -6.05 -1.36 7.96
N GLN A 108 -6.84 -1.99 8.84
CA GLN A 108 -8.18 -2.44 8.53
C GLN A 108 -9.14 -2.25 9.71
N GLY A 109 -10.41 -2.07 9.39
CA GLY A 109 -11.47 -2.04 10.38
C GLY A 109 -12.85 -2.21 9.75
N LYS A 110 -13.85 -2.34 10.61
CA LYS A 110 -15.27 -2.37 10.23
C LYS A 110 -15.85 -0.98 10.38
N ALA A 111 -16.64 -0.51 9.43
CA ALA A 111 -17.11 0.87 9.41
C ALA A 111 -18.51 1.03 8.83
N PHE A 112 -19.22 2.04 9.34
CA PHE A 112 -20.40 2.60 8.70
C PHE A 112 -20.00 3.47 7.51
N VAL A 113 -20.83 3.46 6.47
CA VAL A 113 -20.57 4.19 5.23
C VAL A 113 -21.46 5.43 5.14
N GLU A 114 -20.83 6.59 5.02
CA GLU A 114 -21.51 7.83 4.61
C GLU A 114 -21.10 8.20 3.18
N TRP A 115 -22.06 8.15 2.26
CA TRP A 115 -21.84 8.46 0.85
C TRP A 115 -22.37 9.84 0.50
N ASN A 116 -21.47 10.73 0.06
CA ASN A 116 -21.80 12.10 -0.33
C ASN A 116 -21.31 12.41 -1.74
N ARG A 117 -22.12 13.13 -2.54
CA ARG A 117 -21.69 13.64 -3.85
C ARG A 117 -20.98 14.98 -3.62
N SER A 118 -19.67 15.03 -3.85
CA SER A 118 -18.82 16.18 -3.53
C SER A 118 -18.83 17.23 -4.65
N LYS A 119 -18.90 16.79 -5.91
CA LYS A 119 -18.93 17.69 -7.07
C LYS A 119 -19.67 17.09 -8.28
N THR A 120 -20.43 17.92 -8.99
CA THR A 120 -21.12 17.57 -10.24
C THR A 120 -20.87 18.65 -11.32
N GLY A 121 -20.07 18.33 -12.36
CA GLY A 121 -19.74 19.19 -13.53
C GLY A 121 -18.25 19.08 -13.93
N VAL A 122 -17.78 19.15 -15.19
CA VAL A 122 -18.30 19.68 -16.48
C VAL A 122 -17.94 18.72 -17.65
N GLY A 123 -18.23 17.43 -17.50
CA GLY A 123 -18.00 16.45 -18.56
C GLY A 123 -17.89 15.07 -17.97
N ASP A 124 -19.01 14.34 -17.98
CA ASP A 124 -19.13 12.91 -17.63
C ASP A 124 -18.44 12.38 -16.36
N ILE A 125 -17.87 13.21 -15.48
CA ILE A 125 -17.10 12.80 -14.29
C ILE A 125 -17.72 13.42 -13.04
N GLU A 126 -17.96 12.57 -12.05
CA GLU A 126 -18.46 12.91 -10.73
C GLU A 126 -17.43 12.56 -9.67
N GLU A 127 -17.28 13.44 -8.69
CA GLU A 127 -16.48 13.19 -7.50
C GLU A 127 -17.40 12.75 -6.35
N ILE A 128 -17.12 11.59 -5.79
CA ILE A 128 -17.80 11.03 -4.62
C ILE A 128 -16.87 11.13 -3.43
N SER A 129 -17.41 11.61 -2.30
CA SER A 129 -16.76 11.55 -0.99
C SER A 129 -17.44 10.47 -0.16
N VAL A 130 -16.66 9.52 0.33
CA VAL A 130 -17.12 8.46 1.23
C VAL A 130 -16.38 8.59 2.55
N ASN A 131 -17.12 8.68 3.64
CA ASN A 131 -16.55 8.59 4.98
C ASN A 131 -16.88 7.21 5.55
N PHE A 132 -15.84 6.43 5.81
CA PHE A 132 -15.95 5.20 6.58
C PHE A 132 -15.77 5.55 8.06
N LYS A 133 -16.85 5.54 8.82
CA LYS A 133 -16.85 5.79 10.27
C LYS A 133 -16.63 4.49 11.01
N GLY A 134 -15.51 4.38 11.71
CA GLY A 134 -15.12 3.17 12.43
C GLY A 134 -16.18 2.70 13.41
N ASP A 135 -16.49 1.42 13.35
CA ASP A 135 -17.30 0.69 14.31
C ASP A 135 -16.44 -0.43 14.90
N GLY A 136 -15.81 -0.13 16.03
CA GLY A 136 -14.84 -0.99 16.69
C GLY A 136 -13.38 -0.63 16.39
N ILE A 137 -12.50 -1.53 16.80
CA ILE A 137 -11.05 -1.31 16.84
C ILE A 137 -10.48 -1.21 15.42
N LEU A 138 -9.63 -0.22 15.20
CA LEU A 138 -8.76 -0.16 14.03
C LEU A 138 -7.55 -1.05 14.27
N THR A 139 -7.35 -2.03 13.39
CA THR A 139 -6.24 -2.99 13.52
C THR A 139 -5.19 -2.72 12.45
N ASP A 140 -3.92 -2.68 12.86
CA ASP A 140 -2.81 -2.70 11.92
C ASP A 140 -2.72 -4.07 11.25
N ILE A 141 -2.47 -4.08 9.95
CA ILE A 141 -2.33 -5.30 9.15
C ILE A 141 -1.02 -5.29 8.38
N ALA A 142 -0.51 -6.49 8.13
CA ALA A 142 0.51 -6.66 7.10
C ALA A 142 -0.05 -6.14 5.77
N ASN A 143 0.71 -5.29 5.08
CA ASN A 143 0.25 -4.77 3.81
C ASN A 143 0.03 -5.96 2.83
N PRO A 144 -1.17 -6.13 2.26
CA PRO A 144 -1.46 -7.26 1.37
C PRO A 144 -0.68 -7.19 0.05
N GLY A 145 -0.16 -6.00 -0.30
CA GLY A 145 0.82 -5.78 -1.35
C GLY A 145 2.26 -5.61 -0.83
N SER A 146 2.54 -5.95 0.43
CA SER A 146 3.91 -5.95 0.97
C SER A 146 4.72 -6.99 0.22
N SER A 147 5.60 -6.53 -0.66
CA SER A 147 6.73 -7.32 -1.09
C SER A 147 7.69 -7.36 0.10
N THR A 148 7.92 -8.53 0.67
CA THR A 148 8.95 -8.71 1.69
C THR A 148 10.33 -8.36 1.10
N ILE A 149 11.30 -7.99 1.95
CA ILE A 149 12.65 -7.62 1.47
C ILE A 149 13.14 -8.73 0.52
N PRO A 150 13.62 -8.37 -0.69
CA PRO A 150 14.03 -9.35 -1.68
C PRO A 150 15.15 -10.22 -1.12
N VAL A 151 15.11 -11.52 -1.43
CA VAL A 151 16.18 -12.45 -1.05
C VAL A 151 16.79 -12.99 -2.32
N VAL A 152 18.10 -12.81 -2.48
CA VAL A 152 18.84 -13.36 -3.62
C VAL A 152 19.48 -14.67 -3.18
N ILE A 153 19.14 -15.76 -3.87
CA ILE A 153 19.57 -17.12 -3.56
C ILE A 153 20.63 -17.59 -4.56
N SER A 154 20.50 -17.22 -5.84
CA SER A 154 21.41 -17.66 -6.90
C SER A 154 21.56 -16.64 -8.02
N ALA A 155 22.68 -16.72 -8.75
CA ALA A 155 22.94 -15.95 -9.96
C ALA A 155 23.75 -16.82 -10.93
N LEU A 156 23.18 -17.13 -12.10
CA LEU A 156 23.76 -18.05 -13.09
C LEU A 156 23.64 -17.50 -14.52
N PRO A 157 24.62 -17.72 -15.40
CA PRO A 157 25.90 -18.39 -15.15
C PRO A 157 26.83 -17.55 -14.27
N GLY A 158 27.66 -18.20 -13.46
CA GLY A 158 28.76 -17.55 -12.75
C GLY A 158 29.87 -17.15 -13.73
N GLY A 159 30.60 -16.08 -13.45
CA GLY A 159 31.73 -15.66 -14.30
C GLY A 159 31.30 -15.08 -15.64
N ALA A 160 30.10 -14.52 -15.75
CA ALA A 160 29.67 -13.89 -17.00
C ALA A 160 30.44 -12.58 -17.24
N ALA A 161 30.85 -12.34 -18.50
CA ALA A 161 31.50 -11.11 -18.93
C ALA A 161 30.52 -9.93 -18.96
N ALA A 162 31.05 -8.70 -18.97
CA ALA A 162 30.23 -7.51 -19.16
C ALA A 162 29.37 -7.60 -20.44
N GLY A 163 28.09 -7.28 -20.33
CA GLY A 163 27.11 -7.39 -21.42
C GLY A 163 26.43 -8.75 -21.55
N ALA A 164 26.88 -9.79 -20.86
CA ALA A 164 26.20 -11.08 -20.82
C ALA A 164 24.99 -11.06 -19.87
N GLN A 165 24.01 -11.93 -20.13
CA GLN A 165 22.83 -12.09 -19.28
C GLN A 165 23.09 -13.07 -18.14
N VAL A 166 22.60 -12.72 -16.96
CA VAL A 166 22.60 -13.55 -15.75
C VAL A 166 21.18 -13.66 -15.23
N THR A 167 20.76 -14.90 -14.96
CA THR A 167 19.50 -15.21 -14.29
C THR A 167 19.75 -15.22 -12.79
N ILE A 168 19.08 -14.31 -12.09
CA ILE A 168 19.09 -14.16 -10.65
C ILE A 168 17.85 -14.85 -10.11
N GLY A 169 18.06 -15.86 -9.27
CA GLY A 169 17.03 -16.61 -8.57
C GLY A 169 16.89 -16.14 -7.12
N GLY A 170 15.66 -16.08 -6.62
CA GLY A 170 15.38 -15.57 -5.29
C GLY A 170 13.90 -15.52 -4.97
N GLN A 171 13.52 -14.60 -4.09
CA GLN A 171 12.12 -14.33 -3.71
C GLN A 171 11.87 -12.83 -3.62
N TYR A 172 10.61 -12.43 -3.84
CA TYR A 172 10.11 -11.07 -3.71
C TYR A 172 10.74 -10.05 -4.67
N PHE A 173 10.95 -10.49 -5.91
CA PHE A 173 11.51 -9.65 -6.97
C PHE A 173 10.49 -8.77 -7.68
N THR A 174 9.19 -8.98 -7.42
CA THR A 174 8.14 -8.13 -8.01
C THR A 174 8.32 -6.68 -7.56
N GLY A 175 8.40 -5.75 -8.52
CA GLY A 175 8.65 -4.33 -8.24
C GLY A 175 10.11 -3.97 -7.93
N ALA A 176 11.08 -4.81 -8.35
CA ALA A 176 12.49 -4.43 -8.31
C ALA A 176 12.74 -3.13 -9.10
N THR A 177 13.40 -2.17 -8.46
CA THR A 177 13.75 -0.87 -9.03
C THR A 177 15.23 -0.75 -9.36
N SER A 178 16.06 -1.63 -8.80
CA SER A 178 17.49 -1.69 -9.09
C SER A 178 18.04 -3.10 -8.91
N VAL A 179 18.98 -3.47 -9.78
CA VAL A 179 19.85 -4.64 -9.63
C VAL A 179 21.28 -4.14 -9.75
N LYS A 180 22.14 -4.52 -8.81
CA LYS A 180 23.54 -4.09 -8.78
C LYS A 180 24.49 -5.28 -8.72
N PHE A 181 25.61 -5.13 -9.41
CA PHE A 181 26.80 -5.99 -9.30
C PHE A 181 27.90 -5.16 -8.64
N ALA A 182 28.23 -5.47 -7.38
CA ALA A 182 28.97 -4.60 -6.48
C ALA A 182 28.34 -3.19 -6.40
N ALA A 183 29.10 -2.15 -6.76
CA ALA A 183 28.64 -0.76 -6.74
C ALA A 183 27.98 -0.32 -8.07
N VAL A 184 28.00 -1.17 -9.11
CA VAL A 184 27.55 -0.78 -10.46
C VAL A 184 26.15 -1.34 -10.73
N SER A 185 25.22 -0.45 -11.08
CA SER A 185 23.86 -0.84 -11.49
C SER A 185 23.87 -1.57 -12.83
N ALA A 186 23.10 -2.64 -12.94
CA ALA A 186 22.82 -3.30 -14.21
C ALA A 186 22.10 -2.30 -15.15
N THR A 187 22.56 -2.22 -16.41
CA THR A 187 22.00 -1.30 -17.41
C THR A 187 20.63 -1.75 -17.90
N VAL A 188 20.40 -3.06 -17.95
CA VAL A 188 19.13 -3.68 -18.34
C VAL A 188 18.86 -4.84 -17.42
N TYR A 189 17.63 -4.93 -16.92
CA TYR A 189 17.11 -6.12 -16.25
C TYR A 189 15.62 -6.28 -16.54
N THR A 190 15.12 -7.50 -16.42
CA THR A 190 13.72 -7.85 -16.60
C THR A 190 13.30 -8.75 -15.44
N VAL A 191 12.28 -8.35 -14.70
CA VAL A 191 11.64 -9.19 -13.69
C VAL A 191 10.73 -10.17 -14.43
N VAL A 192 11.10 -11.45 -14.45
CA VAL A 192 10.34 -12.51 -15.16
C VAL A 192 9.22 -13.01 -14.26
N SER A 193 9.50 -13.20 -12.97
CA SER A 193 8.54 -13.59 -11.95
C SER A 193 8.99 -13.09 -10.58
N ASP A 194 8.19 -13.36 -9.54
CA ASP A 194 8.56 -13.01 -8.16
C ASP A 194 9.86 -13.71 -7.68
N THR A 195 10.25 -14.80 -8.35
CA THR A 195 11.44 -15.59 -7.99
C THR A 195 12.60 -15.46 -8.97
N THR A 196 12.40 -14.76 -10.09
CA THR A 196 13.37 -14.78 -11.20
C THR A 196 13.52 -13.40 -11.84
N ILE A 197 14.75 -12.91 -11.89
CA ILE A 197 15.17 -11.72 -12.65
C ILE A 197 16.20 -12.14 -13.69
N VAL A 198 16.12 -11.60 -14.90
CA VAL A 198 17.22 -11.65 -15.88
C VAL A 198 17.87 -10.28 -15.93
N ALA A 199 19.15 -10.18 -15.60
CA ALA A 199 19.91 -8.93 -15.59
C ALA A 199 21.15 -9.02 -16.47
N THR A 200 21.50 -7.93 -17.13
CA THR A 200 22.74 -7.82 -17.91
C THR A 200 23.87 -7.35 -17.00
N VAL A 201 25.00 -8.07 -17.01
CA VAL A 201 26.18 -7.72 -16.21
C VAL A 201 26.73 -6.37 -16.70
N PRO A 202 26.83 -5.34 -15.84
CA PRO A 202 27.37 -4.06 -16.23
C PRO A 202 28.91 -4.12 -16.39
N ALA A 203 29.48 -3.12 -17.07
CA ALA A 203 30.93 -3.02 -17.25
C ALA A 203 31.67 -2.87 -15.90
N GLY A 204 32.80 -3.56 -15.76
CA GLY A 204 33.71 -3.43 -14.62
C GLY A 204 34.84 -4.46 -14.63
N SER A 205 35.83 -4.30 -13.74
CA SER A 205 37.03 -5.14 -13.59
C SER A 205 36.77 -6.57 -13.12
N ALA A 206 37.24 -7.60 -13.82
CA ALA A 206 37.14 -9.01 -13.40
C ALA A 206 37.33 -9.24 -11.88
N GLY A 207 36.52 -10.12 -11.28
CA GLY A 207 36.62 -10.46 -9.85
C GLY A 207 35.31 -10.40 -9.07
N SER A 208 35.43 -10.24 -7.74
CA SER A 208 34.28 -10.23 -6.81
C SER A 208 33.31 -9.10 -7.13
N ALA A 209 32.05 -9.46 -7.40
CA ALA A 209 30.99 -8.55 -7.79
C ALA A 209 29.64 -8.99 -7.20
N PRO A 210 29.43 -8.86 -5.88
CA PRO A 210 28.23 -9.36 -5.21
C PRO A 210 26.95 -8.76 -5.79
N VAL A 211 25.92 -9.59 -5.94
CA VAL A 211 24.63 -9.19 -6.50
C VAL A 211 23.69 -8.74 -5.40
N THR A 212 23.08 -7.57 -5.59
CA THR A 212 21.99 -7.07 -4.75
C THR A 212 20.82 -6.63 -5.61
N VAL A 213 19.61 -6.86 -5.11
CA VAL A 213 18.36 -6.41 -5.73
C VAL A 213 17.68 -5.47 -4.75
N THR A 214 17.19 -4.33 -5.25
CA THR A 214 16.46 -3.35 -4.45
C THR A 214 15.03 -3.26 -4.95
N THR A 215 14.08 -3.40 -4.04
CA THR A 215 12.66 -3.10 -4.25
C THR A 215 12.27 -1.91 -3.36
N ALA A 216 11.03 -1.45 -3.45
CA ALA A 216 10.49 -0.45 -2.52
C ALA A 216 10.52 -0.92 -1.04
N ALA A 217 10.57 -2.23 -0.80
CA ALA A 217 10.63 -2.80 0.54
C ALA A 217 12.03 -2.82 1.16
N GLY A 218 13.08 -2.72 0.35
CA GLY A 218 14.47 -2.73 0.81
C GLY A 218 15.45 -3.34 -0.18
N THR A 219 16.70 -3.43 0.23
CA THR A 219 17.77 -4.09 -0.53
C THR A 219 17.99 -5.50 0.02
N SER A 220 18.20 -6.45 -0.89
CA SER A 220 18.44 -7.85 -0.56
C SER A 220 19.74 -8.09 0.20
N ASN A 221 19.93 -9.33 0.65
CA ASN A 221 21.26 -9.83 0.96
C ASN A 221 22.20 -9.68 -0.25
N ALA A 222 23.48 -9.48 0.02
CA ALA A 222 24.52 -9.48 -1.00
C ALA A 222 24.89 -10.93 -1.33
N LEU A 223 24.46 -11.42 -2.50
CA LEU A 223 24.85 -12.74 -2.97
C LEU A 223 26.30 -12.68 -3.51
N PRO A 224 27.24 -13.50 -3.01
CA PRO A 224 28.55 -13.61 -3.61
C PRO A 224 28.46 -14.02 -5.08
N TYR A 225 29.07 -13.24 -5.96
CA TYR A 225 29.12 -13.50 -7.39
C TYR A 225 30.47 -13.05 -7.94
N THR A 226 30.97 -13.73 -8.96
CA THR A 226 32.24 -13.42 -9.62
C THR A 226 31.96 -13.06 -11.08
N ARG A 227 32.45 -11.90 -11.53
CA ARG A 227 32.42 -11.53 -12.96
C ARG A 227 33.76 -11.87 -13.63
N ALA A 228 33.71 -12.26 -14.90
CA ALA A 228 34.89 -12.49 -15.72
C ALA A 228 35.56 -11.20 -16.19
#